data_AF-A0A5C6U737-F1
#
_entry.id   AF-A0A5C6U737-F1
#
_cell.length_a   1.000
_cell.length_b   1.000
_cell.length_c   1.000
_cell.angle_alpha   90.00
_cell.angle_beta   90.00
_cell.angle_gamma   90.00
#
_symmetry.space_group_name_H-M   'P 1'
#
loop_
_entity.id
_entity.type
_entity.pdbx_description
1 polymer ?
#
loop_
_entity_poly.entity_id
_entity_poly.type
_entity_poly.pdbx_seq_one_letter_code
_entity_poly.pdbx_strand_id
1 'polypeptide(L)'
;MKKLLASRRRILGMRDTQLRIATGDSALARGAEDTLHQRRRQLKSIAAHMHEAGNACREGRALHAQLELVDRLRHADDGMAQTIDEARQRTAEMERQRVAAFQKREIADRLAGRAAANVELEIDRKIANQPRAMPRRSMESRP
;
A
#
# COMPACT_ATOMS: atom_id res chain seq x y z
N MET A 1 -17.05 30.05 -4.67
CA MET A 1 -16.22 28.82 -4.87
C MET A 1 -16.59 27.55 -4.06
N LYS A 2 -17.69 27.51 -3.28
CA LYS A 2 -18.05 26.33 -2.45
C LYS A 2 -18.23 25.00 -3.21
N LYS A 3 -18.81 25.03 -4.41
CA LYS A 3 -18.99 23.82 -5.27
C LYS A 3 -17.66 23.21 -5.72
N LEU A 4 -16.67 24.04 -6.03
CA LEU A 4 -15.33 23.61 -6.41
C LEU A 4 -14.62 22.90 -5.24
N LEU A 5 -14.69 23.48 -4.03
CA LEU A 5 -14.15 22.85 -2.82
C LEU A 5 -14.78 21.47 -2.56
N ALA A 6 -16.11 21.36 -2.67
CA ALA A 6 -16.80 20.08 -2.49
C ALA A 6 -16.35 19.01 -3.51
N SER A 7 -16.17 19.41 -4.78
CA SER A 7 -15.61 18.52 -5.81
C SER A 7 -14.18 18.07 -5.48
N ARG A 8 -13.30 18.99 -5.08
CA ARG A 8 -11.91 18.66 -4.70
C ARG A 8 -11.83 17.74 -3.48
N ARG A 9 -12.67 17.96 -2.46
CA ARG A 9 -12.77 17.06 -1.31
C ARG A 9 -13.25 15.65 -1.68
N ARG A 10 -14.21 15.54 -2.60
CA ARG A 10 -14.65 14.24 -3.13
C ARG A 10 -13.53 13.50 -3.84
N ILE A 11 -12.77 14.22 -4.69
CA ILE A 11 -11.61 13.65 -5.39
C ILE A 11 -10.55 13.18 -4.39
N LEU A 12 -10.25 13.99 -3.36
CA LEU A 12 -9.32 13.60 -2.30
C LEU A 12 -9.77 12.31 -1.60
N GLY A 13 -11.04 12.21 -1.20
CA GLY A 13 -11.58 11.00 -0.58
C GLY A 13 -11.46 9.76 -1.48
N MET A 14 -11.70 9.91 -2.80
CA MET A 14 -11.47 8.82 -3.76
C MET A 14 -9.98 8.43 -3.82
N ARG A 15 -9.06 9.39 -3.79
CA ARG A 15 -7.61 9.11 -3.80
C ARG A 15 -7.14 8.45 -2.51
N ASP A 16 -7.71 8.81 -1.36
CA ASP A 16 -7.43 8.12 -0.09
C ASP A 16 -7.86 6.64 -0.16
N THR A 17 -9.04 6.35 -0.72
CA THR A 17 -9.49 4.96 -0.93
C THR A 17 -8.55 4.19 -1.87
N GLN A 18 -8.15 4.80 -2.99
CA GLN A 18 -7.21 4.17 -3.93
C GLN A 18 -5.84 3.89 -3.28
N LEU A 19 -5.34 4.80 -2.45
CA LEU A 19 -4.11 4.58 -1.70
C LEU A 19 -4.25 3.43 -0.69
N ARG A 20 -5.39 3.32 0.00
CA ARG A 20 -5.65 2.21 0.91
C ARG A 20 -5.66 0.86 0.18
N ILE A 21 -6.33 0.78 -0.96
CA ILE A 21 -6.35 -0.41 -1.81
C ILE A 21 -4.92 -0.79 -2.23
N ALA A 22 -4.18 0.15 -2.82
CA ALA A 22 -2.81 -0.11 -3.27
C ALA A 22 -1.85 -0.48 -2.11
N THR A 23 -2.11 0.02 -0.91
CA THR A 23 -1.36 -0.37 0.30
C THR A 23 -1.67 -1.81 0.70
N GLY A 24 -2.94 -2.20 0.65
CA GLY A 24 -3.36 -3.59 0.87
C GLY A 24 -2.75 -4.54 -0.16
N ASP A 25 -2.79 -4.19 -1.44
CA ASP A 25 -2.24 -5.02 -2.53
C ASP A 25 -0.73 -5.21 -2.40
N SER A 26 0.01 -4.15 -2.06
CA SER A 26 1.45 -4.23 -1.76
C SER A 26 1.73 -5.12 -0.55
N ALA A 27 0.95 -4.99 0.53
CA ALA A 27 1.11 -5.85 1.71
C ALA A 27 0.83 -7.32 1.41
N LEU A 28 -0.20 -7.62 0.61
CA LEU A 28 -0.51 -8.99 0.18
C LEU A 28 0.60 -9.59 -0.69
N ALA A 29 1.15 -8.81 -1.62
CA ALA A 29 2.27 -9.26 -2.46
C ALA A 29 3.52 -9.59 -1.64
N ARG A 30 3.88 -8.72 -0.69
CA ARG A 30 4.98 -8.97 0.26
C ARG A 30 4.75 -10.23 1.09
N GLY A 31 3.55 -10.39 1.64
CA GLY A 31 3.21 -11.60 2.42
C GLY A 31 3.31 -12.89 1.61
N ALA A 32 2.95 -12.85 0.32
CA ALA A 32 3.11 -13.98 -0.59
C ALA A 32 4.60 -14.30 -0.85
N GLU A 33 5.42 -13.28 -1.09
CA GLU A 33 6.88 -13.41 -1.24
C GLU A 33 7.54 -14.02 0.02
N ASP A 34 7.20 -13.50 1.20
CA ASP A 34 7.71 -14.00 2.49
C ASP A 34 7.33 -15.48 2.72
N THR A 35 6.09 -15.84 2.37
CA THR A 35 5.60 -17.21 2.46
C THR A 35 6.38 -18.15 1.55
N LEU A 36 6.69 -17.73 0.32
CA LEU A 36 7.52 -18.52 -0.60
C LEU A 36 8.94 -18.68 -0.07
N HIS A 37 9.53 -17.62 0.48
CA HIS A 37 10.84 -17.69 1.14
C HIS A 37 10.85 -18.61 2.36
N GLN A 38 9.79 -18.64 3.16
CA GLN A 38 9.66 -19.57 4.28
C GLN A 38 9.57 -21.03 3.80
N ARG A 39 8.71 -21.30 2.82
CA ARG A 39 8.55 -22.65 2.24
C ARG A 39 9.85 -23.16 1.62
N ARG A 40 10.60 -22.28 0.94
CA ARG A 40 11.91 -22.63 0.37
C ARG A 40 12.92 -23.00 1.47
N ARG A 41 12.96 -22.25 2.57
CA ARG A 41 13.81 -22.57 3.73
C ARG A 41 13.45 -23.92 4.33
N GLN A 42 12.16 -24.23 4.46
CA GLN A 42 11.68 -25.53 4.94
C GLN A 42 12.09 -26.67 4.01
N LEU A 43 11.95 -26.50 2.70
CA LEU A 43 12.38 -27.50 1.72
C LEU A 43 13.89 -27.77 1.77
N LYS A 44 14.72 -26.72 1.91
CA LYS A 44 16.17 -26.89 2.09
C LYS A 44 16.52 -27.64 3.38
N SER A 45 15.81 -27.34 4.48
CA SER A 45 15.97 -28.06 5.74
C SER A 45 15.61 -29.54 5.60
N ILE A 46 14.49 -29.85 4.94
CA ILE A 46 14.09 -31.24 4.65
C ILE A 46 15.14 -31.93 3.77
N ALA A 47 15.62 -31.28 2.71
CA ALA A 47 16.64 -31.84 1.82
C ALA A 47 17.96 -32.15 2.55
N ALA A 48 18.40 -31.26 3.44
CA ALA A 48 19.59 -31.49 4.27
C ALA A 48 19.40 -32.69 5.20
N HIS A 49 18.27 -32.77 5.91
CA HIS A 49 17.96 -33.91 6.77
C HIS A 49 17.85 -35.24 6.02
N MET A 50 17.26 -35.24 4.82
CA MET A 50 17.17 -36.45 3.99
C MET A 50 18.56 -36.89 3.48
N HIS A 51 19.43 -35.93 3.15
CA HIS A 51 20.79 -36.23 2.74
C HIS A 51 21.62 -36.83 3.88
N GLU A 52 21.52 -36.26 5.10
CA GLU A 52 22.13 -36.81 6.31
C GLU A 52 21.64 -38.23 6.62
N ALA A 53 20.32 -38.46 6.55
CA ALA A 53 19.72 -39.78 6.73
C ALA A 53 20.20 -40.78 5.65
N GLY A 54 20.40 -40.30 4.41
CA GLY A 54 20.93 -41.10 3.31
C GLY A 54 22.34 -41.63 3.55
N ASN A 55 23.20 -40.81 4.16
CA ASN A 55 24.57 -41.21 4.51
C ASN A 55 24.61 -42.31 5.58
N ALA A 56 23.53 -42.48 6.36
CA ALA A 56 23.40 -43.55 7.35
C ALA A 56 22.84 -44.86 6.77
N CYS A 57 22.24 -44.83 5.57
CA CYS A 57 21.66 -46.02 4.95
C CYS A 57 22.74 -46.92 4.33
N ARG A 58 22.82 -48.16 4.81
CA ARG A 58 23.79 -49.18 4.36
C ARG A 58 23.25 -50.12 3.27
N GLU A 59 21.94 -50.08 3.01
CA GLU A 59 21.28 -50.96 2.03
C GLU A 59 21.01 -50.23 0.70
N GLY A 60 21.42 -50.85 -0.42
CA GLY A 60 21.42 -50.20 -1.75
C GLY A 60 20.04 -49.73 -2.25
N ARG A 61 18.94 -50.43 -1.91
CA ARG A 61 17.59 -50.02 -2.32
C ARG A 61 17.08 -48.80 -1.54
N ALA A 62 17.33 -48.74 -0.24
CA ALA A 62 16.98 -47.60 0.60
C ALA A 62 17.79 -46.35 0.23
N LEU A 63 19.09 -46.55 -0.03
CA LEU A 63 19.98 -45.49 -0.49
C LEU A 63 19.53 -44.90 -1.84
N HIS A 64 19.15 -45.75 -2.81
CA HIS A 64 18.68 -45.29 -4.12
C HIS A 64 17.41 -44.43 -4.02
N ALA A 65 16.43 -44.88 -3.23
CA ALA A 65 15.19 -44.12 -3.02
C ALA A 65 15.43 -42.76 -2.35
N GLN A 66 16.40 -42.69 -1.42
CA GLN A 66 16.79 -41.43 -0.77
C GLN A 66 17.50 -40.48 -1.72
N LEU A 67 18.39 -40.97 -2.58
CA LEU A 67 19.05 -40.15 -3.60
C LEU A 67 18.03 -39.58 -4.60
N GLU A 68 17.08 -40.40 -5.05
CA GLU A 68 16.00 -39.93 -5.93
C GLU A 68 15.13 -38.86 -5.25
N LEU A 69 14.81 -39.03 -3.97
CA LEU A 69 14.09 -38.03 -3.19
C LEU A 69 14.87 -36.71 -3.06
N VAL A 70 16.17 -36.78 -2.79
CA VAL A 70 17.05 -35.60 -2.71
C VAL A 70 17.09 -34.87 -4.06
N ASP A 71 17.18 -35.59 -5.18
CA ASP A 71 17.15 -34.98 -6.50
C ASP A 71 15.81 -34.32 -6.81
N ARG A 72 14.68 -34.95 -6.46
CA ARG A 72 13.35 -34.33 -6.57
C ARG A 72 13.22 -33.06 -5.73
N LEU A 73 13.77 -33.07 -4.51
CA LEU A 73 13.79 -31.89 -3.64
C LEU A 73 14.66 -30.76 -4.19
N ARG A 74 15.79 -31.08 -4.85
CA ARG A 74 16.62 -30.09 -5.56
C ARG A 74 15.88 -29.44 -6.72
N HIS A 75 15.24 -30.24 -7.58
CA HIS A 75 14.42 -29.73 -8.68
C HIS A 75 13.27 -28.85 -8.17
N ALA A 76 12.68 -29.20 -7.02
CA ALA A 76 11.68 -28.37 -6.37
C ALA A 76 12.26 -27.04 -5.85
N ASP A 77 13.47 -27.00 -5.29
CA ASP A 77 14.13 -25.74 -4.87
C ASP A 77 14.41 -24.83 -6.07
N ASP A 78 14.84 -25.39 -7.19
CA ASP A 78 15.11 -24.64 -8.42
C ASP A 78 13.83 -24.03 -9.00
N GLY A 79 12.74 -24.80 -9.04
CA GLY A 79 11.42 -24.29 -9.43
C GLY A 79 10.93 -23.18 -8.50
N MET A 80 11.14 -23.33 -7.19
CA MET A 80 10.79 -22.29 -6.21
C MET A 80 11.62 -21.02 -6.35
N ALA A 81 12.90 -21.13 -6.76
CA ALA A 81 13.74 -19.96 -6.99
C ALA A 81 13.14 -19.05 -8.07
N GLN A 82 12.68 -19.64 -9.17
CA GLN A 82 12.01 -18.90 -10.25
C GLN A 82 10.71 -18.24 -9.77
N THR A 83 9.86 -18.98 -9.05
CA THR A 83 8.60 -18.42 -8.51
C THR A 83 8.85 -17.29 -7.51
N ILE A 84 9.93 -17.35 -6.73
CA ILE A 84 10.32 -16.26 -5.82
C ILE A 84 10.73 -15.02 -6.59
N ASP A 85 11.47 -15.17 -7.69
CA ASP A 85 11.89 -14.02 -8.50
C ASP A 85 10.69 -13.36 -9.20
N GLU A 86 9.72 -14.14 -9.68
CA GLU A 86 8.42 -13.62 -10.16
C GLU A 86 7.64 -12.90 -9.05
N ALA A 87 7.60 -13.48 -7.84
CA ALA A 87 6.94 -12.87 -6.69
C ALA A 87 7.60 -11.53 -6.32
N ARG A 88 8.94 -11.45 -6.34
CA ARG A 88 9.69 -10.21 -6.11
C ARG A 88 9.38 -9.14 -7.13
N GLN A 89 9.33 -9.50 -8.41
CA GLN A 89 8.96 -8.57 -9.47
C GLN A 89 7.54 -8.02 -9.24
N ARG A 90 6.60 -8.90 -8.89
CA ARG A 90 5.22 -8.50 -8.56
C ARG A 90 5.15 -7.61 -7.31
N THR A 91 5.89 -7.92 -6.25
CA THR A 91 6.00 -7.07 -5.06
C THR A 91 6.51 -5.68 -5.44
N ALA A 92 7.56 -5.60 -6.26
CA ALA A 92 8.11 -4.33 -6.72
C ALA A 92 7.13 -3.53 -7.60
N GLU A 93 6.33 -4.20 -8.42
CA GLU A 93 5.25 -3.58 -9.19
C GLU A 93 4.15 -3.01 -8.30
N MET A 94 3.64 -3.79 -7.33
CA MET A 94 2.61 -3.32 -6.40
C MET A 94 3.11 -2.17 -5.54
N GLU A 95 4.38 -2.20 -5.13
CA GLU A 95 4.99 -1.10 -4.39
C GLU A 95 5.08 0.18 -5.24
N ARG A 96 5.46 0.07 -6.51
CA ARG A 96 5.46 1.20 -7.44
C ARG A 96 4.06 1.79 -7.61
N GLN A 97 3.03 0.94 -7.70
CA GLN A 97 1.64 1.39 -7.77
C GLN A 97 1.20 2.12 -6.49
N ARG A 98 1.59 1.60 -5.31
CA ARG A 98 1.34 2.25 -4.01
C ARG A 98 1.96 3.65 -3.95
N VAL A 99 3.22 3.78 -4.38
CA VAL A 99 3.92 5.08 -4.43
C VAL A 99 3.22 6.04 -5.41
N ALA A 100 2.83 5.57 -6.59
CA ALA A 100 2.09 6.39 -7.55
C ALA A 100 0.72 6.84 -7.02
N ALA A 101 0.01 5.97 -6.29
CA ALA A 101 -1.25 6.31 -5.63
C ALA A 101 -1.02 7.38 -4.54
N PHE A 102 0.05 7.26 -3.76
CA PHE A 102 0.43 8.24 -2.74
C PHE A 102 0.68 9.62 -3.34
N GLN A 103 1.46 9.70 -4.42
CA GLN A 103 1.73 10.96 -5.13
C GLN A 103 0.44 11.61 -5.66
N LYS A 104 -0.46 10.80 -6.25
CA LYS A 104 -1.77 11.30 -6.72
C LYS A 104 -2.63 11.84 -5.57
N ARG A 105 -2.57 11.20 -4.40
CA ARG A 105 -3.25 11.63 -3.18
C ARG A 105 -2.68 12.94 -2.64
N GLU A 106 -1.35 13.10 -2.59
CA GLU A 106 -0.73 14.38 -2.20
C GLU A 106 -1.13 15.55 -3.12
N ILE A 107 -1.15 15.33 -4.44
CA ILE A 107 -1.58 16.36 -5.38
C ILE A 107 -3.03 16.75 -5.13
N ALA A 108 -3.91 15.77 -4.93
CA ALA A 108 -5.31 16.03 -4.62
C ALA A 108 -5.49 16.81 -3.30
N ASP A 109 -4.69 16.48 -2.29
CA ASP A 109 -4.70 17.14 -0.99
C ASP A 109 -4.29 18.62 -1.11
N ARG A 110 -3.18 18.91 -1.79
CA ARG A 110 -2.74 20.30 -2.08
C ARG A 110 -3.82 21.09 -2.83
N LEU A 111 -4.50 20.48 -3.80
CA LEU A 111 -5.57 21.12 -4.56
C LEU A 111 -6.82 21.39 -3.71
N ALA A 112 -7.16 20.47 -2.79
CA ALA A 112 -8.25 20.67 -1.83
C ALA A 112 -7.92 21.78 -0.82
N GLY A 113 -6.68 21.81 -0.31
CA GLY A 113 -6.20 22.88 0.58
C GLY A 113 -6.23 24.25 -0.08
N ARG A 114 -5.72 24.38 -1.32
CA ARG A 114 -5.82 25.63 -2.09
C ARG A 114 -7.27 26.07 -2.30
N ALA A 115 -8.16 25.14 -2.62
CA ALA A 115 -9.58 25.45 -2.79
C ALA A 115 -10.24 25.89 -1.47
N ALA A 116 -9.80 25.37 -0.32
CA ALA A 116 -10.30 25.76 0.99
C ALA A 116 -9.86 27.20 1.33
N ALA A 117 -8.57 27.50 1.20
CA ALA A 117 -8.02 28.84 1.42
C ALA A 117 -8.72 29.89 0.52
N ASN A 118 -8.97 29.54 -0.75
CA ASN A 118 -9.70 30.41 -1.67
C ASN A 118 -11.14 30.70 -1.21
N VAL A 119 -11.82 29.72 -0.61
CA VAL A 119 -13.17 29.91 -0.06
C VAL A 119 -13.14 30.77 1.19
N GLU A 120 -12.14 30.61 2.06
CA GLU A 120 -11.93 31.46 3.25
C GLU A 120 -11.68 32.92 2.85
N LEU A 121 -10.78 33.17 1.88
CA LEU A 121 -10.54 34.51 1.34
C LEU A 121 -11.80 35.15 0.74
N GLU A 122 -12.66 34.37 0.07
CA GLU A 122 -13.96 34.87 -0.41
C GLU A 122 -14.90 35.25 0.74
N ILE A 123 -14.90 34.48 1.84
CA ILE A 123 -15.73 34.75 3.01
C ILE A 123 -15.23 36.02 3.71
N ASP A 124 -13.93 36.15 3.92
CA ASP A 124 -13.33 37.32 4.59
C ASP A 124 -13.59 38.59 3.80
N ARG A 125 -13.44 38.56 2.46
CA ARG A 125 -13.80 39.70 1.60
C ARG A 125 -15.27 40.06 1.70
N LYS A 126 -16.16 39.07 1.80
CA LYS A 126 -17.61 39.32 1.97
C LYS A 126 -17.93 39.94 3.32
N ILE A 127 -17.24 39.53 4.38
CA ILE A 127 -17.41 40.12 5.72
C ILE A 127 -16.87 41.55 5.73
N ALA A 128 -15.69 41.78 5.16
CA ALA A 128 -15.06 43.10 5.09
C ALA A 128 -15.90 44.13 4.30
N ASN A 129 -16.60 43.68 3.26
CA ASN A 129 -17.44 44.54 2.42
C ASN A 129 -18.90 44.66 2.90
N GLN A 130 -19.26 44.06 4.04
CA GLN A 130 -20.58 44.28 4.62
C GLN A 130 -20.69 45.71 5.15
N PRO A 131 -21.76 46.46 4.80
CA PRO A 131 -21.97 47.78 5.35
C PRO A 131 -22.05 47.68 6.87
N ARG A 132 -21.14 48.37 7.58
CA ARG A 132 -21.20 48.47 9.04
C ARG A 132 -22.55 49.08 9.39
N ALA A 133 -23.39 48.32 10.10
CA ALA A 133 -24.63 48.86 10.62
C ALA A 133 -24.28 50.09 11.46
N MET A 134 -24.72 51.27 11.01
CA MET A 134 -24.62 52.49 11.79
C MET A 134 -25.32 52.20 13.14
N PRO A 135 -24.73 52.58 14.28
CA PRO A 135 -25.39 52.42 15.56
C PRO A 135 -26.75 53.10 15.44
N ARG A 136 -27.83 52.33 15.70
CA ARG A 136 -29.17 52.91 15.86
C ARG A 136 -29.02 54.02 16.88
N ARG A 137 -29.11 55.28 16.45
CA ARG A 137 -29.24 56.41 17.39
C ARG A 137 -30.42 56.04 18.27
N SER A 138 -30.14 55.72 19.53
CA SER A 138 -31.16 55.72 20.57
C SER A 138 -31.82 57.09 20.49
N MET A 139 -33.08 57.12 20.05
CA MET A 139 -33.96 58.27 20.22
C MET A 139 -34.24 58.34 21.72
N GLU A 140 -33.25 58.82 22.46
CA GLU A 140 -33.41 59.20 23.85
C GLU A 140 -33.69 60.70 23.91
N SER A 141 -34.71 61.01 24.70
CA SER A 141 -35.12 62.34 25.15
C SER A 141 -35.75 63.25 24.11
N ARG A 142 -37.04 63.50 24.29
CA ARG A 142 -37.50 64.86 24.61
C ARG A 142 -38.85 64.82 25.35
N PRO A 143 -39.09 65.84 26.20
CA PRO A 143 -39.90 65.79 27.42
C PRO A 143 -41.41 65.75 27.18
#